data_AF-A0A150I096-F1
#
_entry.id   AF-A0A150I096-F1
#
_cell.length_a   1.000
_cell.length_b   1.000
_cell.length_c   1.000
_cell.angle_alpha   90.00
_cell.angle_beta   90.00
_cell.angle_gamma   90.00
#
_symmetry.space_group_name_H-M   'P 1'
#
loop_
_entity.id
_entity.type
_entity.pdbx_description
1 polymer ?
#
loop_
_entity_poly.entity_id
_entity_poly.type
_entity_poly.pdbx_seq_one_letter_code
_entity_poly.pdbx_strand_id
1 'polypeptide(L)'
;MYKLNISTPGFLQASLPISEDVANWLSKRLEGRDIQREDLLNKMGYPVGVGSNSGSILDSVYNFAKHILNESKAEQFNVQIEAIPAHPKMDSIFSAASILPEHGRSIIVIFKDKQVMSDVEYCNKCKEWHTPKGDLKESHIHQWAYTDDFYNLLNLPEFPKARSDNGEKSRDLADSLAQMFLLKALLIAAKSETGSSRSFF
;
A
#
# COMPACT_ATOMS: atom_id res chain seq x y z
N MET A 1 4.12 -6.62 -11.07
CA MET A 1 5.05 -5.47 -11.20
C MET A 1 6.22 -5.72 -10.26
N TYR A 2 7.44 -5.33 -10.63
CA TYR A 2 8.64 -5.62 -9.85
C TYR A 2 9.39 -4.32 -9.52
N LYS A 3 10.32 -4.39 -8.59
CA LYS A 3 11.16 -3.28 -8.14
C LYS A 3 12.62 -3.71 -8.21
N LEU A 4 13.42 -2.99 -8.98
CA LEU A 4 14.88 -3.10 -8.98
C LEU A 4 15.41 -2.20 -7.89
N ASN A 5 16.08 -2.78 -6.89
CA ASN A 5 16.77 -2.07 -5.83
C ASN A 5 18.27 -2.14 -6.08
N ILE A 6 18.95 -1.01 -5.97
CA ILE A 6 20.41 -0.92 -5.98
C ILE A 6 20.81 -0.15 -4.72
N SER A 7 21.68 -0.75 -3.92
CA SER A 7 22.14 -0.18 -2.66
C SER A 7 23.65 -0.28 -2.51
N THR A 8 24.22 0.58 -1.67
CA THR A 8 25.63 0.52 -1.29
C THR A 8 25.75 0.13 0.17
N PRO A 9 26.88 -0.46 0.59
CA PRO A 9 27.17 -0.65 2.02
C PRO A 9 27.22 0.70 2.74
N GLY A 10 26.11 1.11 3.36
CA GLY A 10 26.07 2.16 4.38
C GLY A 10 25.33 3.47 4.08
N PHE A 11 24.88 3.78 2.85
CA PHE A 11 24.26 5.10 2.60
C PHE A 11 23.21 5.17 1.49
N LEU A 12 23.51 4.66 0.29
CA LEU A 12 22.62 4.84 -0.85
C LEU A 12 21.71 3.62 -1.01
N GLN A 13 20.41 3.85 -1.10
CA GLN A 13 19.43 2.87 -1.54
C GLN A 13 18.50 3.56 -2.53
N ALA A 14 18.50 3.07 -3.76
CA ALA A 14 17.70 3.59 -4.84
C ALA A 14 16.85 2.47 -5.44
N SER A 15 15.70 2.83 -5.98
CA SER A 15 14.77 1.86 -6.52
C SER A 15 14.08 2.33 -7.80
N LEU A 16 13.87 1.39 -8.72
CA LEU A 16 13.17 1.61 -9.99
C LEU A 16 12.05 0.56 -10.17
N PRO A 17 10.79 0.95 -10.38
CA PRO A 17 9.74 0.01 -10.77
C PRO A 17 10.01 -0.51 -12.20
N ILE A 18 9.91 -1.83 -12.38
CA ILE A 18 10.17 -2.52 -13.64
C ILE A 18 9.06 -3.52 -13.97
N SER A 19 8.88 -3.80 -15.26
CA SER A 19 7.95 -4.84 -15.73
C SER A 19 8.46 -6.24 -15.41
N GLU A 20 7.57 -7.22 -15.48
CA GLU A 20 7.92 -8.63 -15.29
C GLU A 20 8.94 -9.13 -16.32
N ASP A 21 8.81 -8.72 -17.59
CA ASP A 21 9.76 -9.09 -18.64
C ASP A 21 11.18 -8.59 -18.34
N VAL A 22 11.30 -7.35 -17.86
CA VAL A 22 12.60 -6.76 -17.49
C VAL A 22 13.15 -7.41 -16.22
N ALA A 23 12.29 -7.71 -15.25
CA ALA A 23 12.68 -8.42 -14.03
C ALA A 23 13.22 -9.82 -14.36
N ASN A 24 12.54 -10.56 -15.21
CA ASN A 24 12.95 -11.89 -15.67
C ASN A 24 14.26 -11.84 -16.47
N TRP A 25 14.42 -10.81 -17.31
CA TRP A 25 15.65 -10.58 -18.08
C TRP A 25 16.86 -10.26 -17.19
N LEU A 26 16.68 -9.39 -16.19
CA LEU A 26 17.73 -9.00 -15.25
C LEU A 26 18.07 -10.13 -14.28
N SER A 27 17.08 -10.87 -13.77
CA SER A 27 17.29 -11.96 -12.82
C SER A 27 18.22 -13.06 -13.37
N LYS A 28 18.22 -13.28 -14.69
CA LYS A 28 19.14 -14.22 -15.34
C LYS A 28 20.58 -13.72 -15.46
N ARG A 29 20.83 -12.42 -15.33
CA ARG A 29 22.15 -11.77 -15.47
C ARG A 29 22.76 -11.38 -14.13
N LEU A 30 21.92 -11.10 -13.14
CA LEU A 30 22.32 -10.72 -11.80
C LEU A 30 22.59 -11.98 -10.97
N GLU A 31 23.54 -12.80 -11.43
CA GLU A 31 24.13 -13.86 -10.61
C GLU A 31 25.09 -13.21 -9.60
N GLY A 32 24.80 -13.41 -8.31
CA GLY A 32 25.46 -12.71 -7.20
C GLY A 32 24.82 -11.36 -6.92
N ARG A 33 24.35 -11.16 -5.68
CA ARG A 33 23.71 -9.90 -5.25
C ARG A 33 24.68 -8.72 -5.22
N ASP A 34 25.98 -8.99 -5.15
CA ASP A 34 27.01 -7.97 -5.08
C ASP A 34 27.71 -7.82 -6.43
N ILE A 35 27.73 -6.59 -6.94
CA ILE A 35 28.25 -6.23 -8.25
C ILE A 35 29.31 -5.14 -8.07
N GLN A 36 30.47 -5.33 -8.72
CA GLN A 36 31.50 -4.30 -8.74
C GLN A 36 31.04 -3.11 -9.57
N ARG A 37 31.48 -1.92 -9.19
CA ARG A 37 31.14 -0.65 -9.83
C ARG A 37 31.29 -0.68 -11.35
N GLU A 38 32.39 -1.24 -11.84
CA GLU A 38 32.73 -1.36 -13.26
C GLU A 38 31.80 -2.29 -14.05
N ASP A 39 31.22 -3.29 -13.37
CA ASP A 39 30.35 -4.28 -13.98
C ASP A 39 28.86 -3.87 -13.97
N LEU A 40 28.50 -2.85 -13.20
CA LEU A 40 27.10 -2.49 -12.96
C LEU A 40 26.37 -2.16 -14.27
N LEU A 41 26.94 -1.32 -15.13
CA LEU A 41 26.28 -0.95 -16.40
C LEU A 41 26.20 -2.14 -17.37
N ASN A 42 27.23 -2.97 -17.42
CA ASN A 42 27.27 -4.14 -18.30
C ASN A 42 26.19 -5.16 -17.89
N LYS A 43 26.05 -5.43 -16.59
CA LYS A 43 25.00 -6.32 -16.06
C LYS A 43 23.59 -5.75 -16.27
N MET A 44 23.45 -4.42 -16.36
CA MET A 44 22.18 -3.72 -16.62
C MET A 44 21.84 -3.58 -18.10
N GLY A 45 22.65 -4.14 -19.01
CA GLY A 45 22.35 -4.22 -20.44
C GLY A 45 23.04 -3.22 -21.34
N TYR A 46 24.16 -2.64 -20.89
CA TYR A 46 25.03 -1.87 -21.75
C TYR A 46 25.92 -2.76 -22.66
N PRO A 47 26.13 -2.39 -23.95
CA PRO A 47 25.42 -1.34 -24.68
C PRO A 47 23.99 -1.78 -25.00
N VAL A 48 23.06 -0.81 -24.95
CA VAL A 48 21.63 -1.07 -25.24
C VAL A 48 21.52 -1.61 -26.65
N GLY A 49 20.93 -2.80 -26.79
CA GLY A 49 20.91 -3.57 -28.04
C GLY A 49 20.34 -2.76 -29.20
N VAL A 50 21.16 -2.52 -30.21
CA VAL A 50 20.76 -1.89 -31.47
C VAL A 50 19.75 -2.81 -32.17
N GLY A 51 18.47 -2.41 -32.24
CA GLY A 51 17.49 -3.04 -33.13
C GLY A 51 16.34 -3.84 -32.49
N SER A 52 16.13 -3.81 -31.17
CA SER A 52 14.95 -4.42 -30.54
C SER A 52 13.92 -3.39 -30.06
N ASN A 53 12.63 -3.64 -30.30
CA ASN A 53 11.49 -2.85 -29.76
C ASN A 53 11.42 -2.81 -28.21
N SER A 54 12.42 -3.38 -27.52
CA SER A 54 12.67 -3.27 -26.08
C SER A 54 13.59 -2.11 -25.69
N GLY A 55 14.03 -1.29 -26.65
CA GLY A 55 14.98 -0.17 -26.44
C GLY A 55 14.58 0.80 -25.33
N SER A 56 13.31 1.20 -25.23
CA SER A 56 12.93 2.29 -24.31
C SER A 56 12.94 1.94 -22.82
N ILE A 57 12.76 0.66 -22.46
CA ILE A 57 12.63 0.25 -21.05
C ILE A 57 14.01 -0.13 -20.48
N LEU A 58 14.86 -0.78 -21.27
CA LEU A 58 16.25 -1.02 -20.88
C LEU A 58 17.04 0.30 -20.77
N ASP A 59 16.69 1.32 -21.56
CA ASP A 59 17.20 2.68 -21.38
C ASP A 59 16.90 3.22 -19.98
N SER A 60 15.71 2.96 -19.43
CA SER A 60 15.33 3.41 -18.09
C SER A 60 16.17 2.72 -17.01
N VAL A 61 16.41 1.41 -17.15
CA VAL A 61 17.29 0.65 -16.24
C VAL A 61 18.73 1.12 -16.33
N TYR A 62 19.23 1.34 -17.55
CA TYR A 62 20.57 1.85 -17.80
C TYR A 62 20.77 3.25 -17.21
N ASN A 63 19.85 4.18 -17.50
CA ASN A 63 19.92 5.56 -16.99
C ASN A 63 19.83 5.60 -15.47
N PHE A 64 19.00 4.74 -14.87
CA PHE A 64 18.93 4.56 -13.43
C PHE A 64 20.25 4.09 -12.83
N ALA A 65 20.87 3.05 -13.38
CA ALA A 65 22.18 2.58 -12.92
C ALA A 65 23.29 3.64 -13.11
N LYS A 66 23.27 4.36 -14.24
CA LYS A 66 24.20 5.46 -14.52
C LYS A 66 24.05 6.61 -13.52
N HIS A 67 22.82 6.96 -13.14
CA HIS A 67 22.56 7.97 -12.13
C HIS A 67 23.17 7.57 -10.78
N ILE A 68 22.95 6.32 -10.36
CA ILE A 68 23.52 5.80 -9.12
C ILE A 68 25.05 5.81 -9.14
N LEU A 69 25.67 5.47 -10.26
CA LEU A 69 27.12 5.57 -10.40
C LEU A 69 27.61 7.02 -10.29
N ASN A 70 26.86 8.00 -10.80
CA ASN A 70 27.23 9.40 -10.69
C ASN A 70 27.08 9.92 -9.25
N GLU A 71 26.09 9.44 -8.50
CA GLU A 71 25.82 9.88 -7.13
C GLU A 71 26.64 9.13 -6.07
N SER A 72 27.02 7.89 -6.35
CA SER A 72 27.77 7.03 -5.43
C SER A 72 29.23 6.93 -5.81
N LYS A 73 30.11 6.99 -4.81
CA LYS A 73 31.53 6.63 -4.92
C LYS A 73 31.83 5.21 -4.42
N ALA A 74 30.79 4.39 -4.18
CA ALA A 74 30.99 3.02 -3.72
C ALA A 74 31.59 2.14 -4.83
N GLU A 75 32.47 1.22 -4.42
CA GLU A 75 33.08 0.21 -5.28
C GLU A 75 32.17 -1.00 -5.49
N GLN A 76 31.24 -1.23 -4.56
CA GLN A 76 30.35 -2.39 -4.56
C GLN A 76 28.90 -1.97 -4.38
N PHE A 77 28.03 -2.61 -5.15
CA PHE A 77 26.60 -2.38 -5.15
C PHE A 77 25.86 -3.70 -4.90
N ASN A 78 24.91 -3.67 -3.98
CA ASN A 78 23.98 -4.75 -3.77
C ASN A 78 22.73 -4.51 -4.62
N VAL A 79 22.43 -5.46 -5.52
CA VAL A 79 21.31 -5.38 -6.46
C VAL A 79 20.30 -6.48 -6.15
N GLN A 80 19.04 -6.08 -6.01
CA GLN A 80 17.94 -6.98 -5.69
C GLN A 80 16.73 -6.68 -6.57
N ILE A 81 16.01 -7.72 -6.96
CA ILE A 81 14.73 -7.60 -7.64
C ILE A 81 13.67 -8.15 -6.71
N GLU A 82 12.71 -7.32 -6.36
CA GLU A 82 11.59 -7.68 -5.49
C GLU A 82 10.29 -7.60 -6.29
N ALA A 83 9.42 -8.60 -6.14
CA ALA A 83 8.06 -8.48 -6.66
C ALA A 83 7.35 -7.39 -5.84
N ILE A 84 6.78 -6.38 -6.50
CA ILE A 84 5.86 -5.46 -5.85
C ILE A 84 4.53 -6.23 -5.74
N PRO A 85 4.10 -6.62 -4.53
CA PRO A 85 2.84 -7.32 -4.39
C PRO A 85 1.71 -6.37 -4.86
N ALA A 86 0.85 -6.86 -5.75
CA ALA A 86 -0.22 -6.07 -6.40
C ALA A 86 -1.19 -5.44 -5.39
N HIS A 87 -1.21 -5.98 -4.18
CA HIS A 87 -1.80 -5.38 -3.01
C HIS A 87 -0.73 -5.42 -1.92
N PRO A 88 -0.46 -4.33 -1.19
CA PRO A 88 0.21 -4.50 0.09
C PRO A 88 -0.61 -5.56 0.83
N LYS A 89 0.03 -6.65 1.25
CA LYS A 89 -0.53 -7.48 2.31
C LYS A 89 -0.56 -6.57 3.54
N MET A 90 -1.57 -5.72 3.60
CA MET A 90 -2.09 -5.32 4.89
C MET A 90 -2.52 -6.63 5.49
N ASP A 91 -1.78 -7.09 6.49
CA ASP A 91 -2.34 -8.03 7.46
C ASP A 91 -3.76 -7.53 7.71
N SER A 92 -4.74 -8.34 7.32
CA SER A 92 -6.13 -7.92 7.33
C SER A 92 -6.42 -7.50 8.77
N ILE A 93 -6.53 -6.18 9.00
CA ILE A 93 -6.90 -5.62 10.31
C ILE A 93 -8.24 -6.21 10.77
N PHE A 94 -9.01 -6.76 9.84
CA PHE A 94 -10.25 -7.46 10.05
C PHE A 94 -9.98 -8.88 10.54
N SER A 95 -10.38 -9.12 11.78
CA SER A 95 -10.49 -10.41 12.43
C SER A 95 -11.90 -10.99 12.24
N ALA A 96 -12.00 -12.32 12.23
CA ALA A 96 -13.29 -13.02 12.21
C ALA A 96 -14.01 -12.87 13.56
N ALA A 97 -15.34 -13.01 13.56
CA ALA A 97 -16.15 -12.98 14.79
C ALA A 97 -15.70 -14.00 15.86
N SER A 98 -15.14 -15.14 15.42
CA SER A 98 -14.62 -16.20 16.31
C SER A 98 -13.34 -15.81 17.06
N ILE A 99 -12.65 -14.75 16.62
CA ILE A 99 -11.47 -14.21 17.29
C ILE A 99 -11.97 -13.08 18.18
N LEU A 100 -11.77 -13.19 19.48
CA LEU A 100 -12.27 -12.20 20.43
C LEU A 100 -11.28 -11.03 20.57
N PRO A 101 -11.76 -9.77 20.57
CA PRO A 101 -10.91 -8.61 20.81
C PRO A 101 -10.47 -8.52 22.28
N GLU A 102 -9.43 -7.72 22.51
CA GLU A 102 -9.05 -7.31 23.85
C GLU A 102 -10.16 -6.50 24.51
N HIS A 103 -10.45 -6.81 25.78
CA HIS A 103 -11.42 -6.07 26.58
C HIS A 103 -11.05 -4.60 26.73
N GLY A 104 -12.03 -3.69 26.69
CA GLY A 104 -11.79 -2.25 26.88
C GLY A 104 -11.29 -1.51 25.66
N ARG A 105 -11.17 -2.17 24.49
CA ARG A 105 -10.78 -1.53 23.24
C ARG A 105 -11.98 -1.35 22.33
N SER A 106 -12.11 -0.14 21.79
CA SER A 106 -13.11 0.16 20.78
C SER A 106 -12.76 -0.55 19.47
N ILE A 107 -13.75 -1.17 18.87
CA ILE A 107 -13.66 -1.86 17.59
C ILE A 107 -14.75 -1.36 16.64
N ILE A 108 -14.52 -1.60 15.36
CA ILE A 108 -15.49 -1.45 14.29
C ILE A 108 -15.94 -2.84 13.86
N VAL A 109 -17.25 -3.04 13.82
CA VAL A 109 -17.89 -4.29 13.44
C VAL A 109 -18.52 -4.17 12.06
N ILE A 110 -18.25 -5.16 11.21
CA ILE A 110 -18.88 -5.33 9.91
C ILE A 110 -19.86 -6.49 10.01
N PHE A 111 -21.13 -6.23 9.72
CA PHE A 111 -22.18 -7.24 9.74
C PHE A 111 -22.30 -7.97 8.40
N LYS A 112 -22.95 -9.14 8.43
CA LYS A 112 -23.19 -9.96 7.23
C LYS A 112 -24.05 -9.28 6.16
N ASP A 113 -24.87 -8.31 6.56
CA ASP A 113 -25.68 -7.47 5.66
C ASP A 113 -24.91 -6.24 5.12
N LYS A 114 -23.60 -6.18 5.37
CA LYS A 114 -22.66 -5.11 4.98
C LYS A 114 -22.86 -3.81 5.73
N GLN A 115 -23.66 -3.77 6.80
CA GLN A 115 -23.67 -2.62 7.70
C GLN A 115 -22.36 -2.55 8.50
N VAL A 116 -21.93 -1.34 8.84
CA VAL A 116 -20.73 -1.07 9.63
C VAL A 116 -21.14 -0.29 10.86
N MET A 117 -20.60 -0.67 12.02
CA MET A 117 -20.88 -0.01 13.29
C MET A 117 -19.58 0.26 14.05
N SER A 118 -19.46 1.47 14.57
CA SER A 118 -18.35 1.91 15.44
C SER A 118 -18.75 1.89 16.90
N ASP A 119 -17.79 2.16 17.78
CA ASP A 119 -17.96 2.23 19.25
C ASP A 119 -18.54 0.95 19.84
N VAL A 120 -18.10 -0.19 19.31
CA VAL A 120 -18.43 -1.50 19.85
C VAL A 120 -17.31 -1.92 20.79
N GLU A 121 -17.65 -2.62 21.88
CA GLU A 121 -16.70 -3.23 22.80
C GLU A 121 -17.11 -4.68 23.08
N TYR A 122 -16.14 -5.58 23.22
CA TYR A 122 -16.39 -6.93 23.73
C TYR A 122 -16.14 -6.99 25.24
N CYS A 123 -17.17 -7.37 26.01
CA CYS A 123 -17.06 -7.54 27.46
C CYS A 123 -16.85 -9.01 27.83
N ASN A 124 -15.63 -9.33 28.25
CA ASN A 124 -15.25 -10.65 28.77
C ASN A 124 -16.12 -11.14 29.95
N LYS A 125 -16.71 -10.24 30.75
CA LYS A 125 -17.56 -10.61 31.89
C LYS A 125 -18.95 -11.09 31.44
N CYS A 126 -19.56 -10.35 30.53
CA CYS A 126 -20.89 -10.66 29.99
C CYS A 126 -20.82 -11.69 28.85
N LYS A 127 -19.64 -11.88 28.25
CA LYS A 127 -19.41 -12.65 27.01
C LYS A 127 -20.25 -12.13 25.84
N GLU A 128 -20.50 -10.82 25.83
CA GLU A 128 -21.38 -10.15 24.87
C GLU A 128 -20.66 -8.94 24.26
N TRP A 129 -21.13 -8.56 23.07
CA TRP A 129 -20.67 -7.40 22.32
C TRP A 129 -21.60 -6.24 22.64
N HIS A 130 -21.07 -5.17 23.23
CA HIS A 130 -21.87 -4.03 23.65
C HIS A 130 -21.69 -2.84 22.73
N THR A 131 -22.77 -2.08 22.60
CA THR A 131 -22.78 -0.74 21.99
C THR A 131 -23.55 0.20 22.90
N PRO A 132 -23.42 1.53 22.71
CA PRO A 132 -24.26 2.51 23.41
C PRO A 132 -25.76 2.30 23.19
N LYS A 133 -26.16 1.59 22.12
CA LYS A 133 -27.56 1.33 21.75
C LYS A 133 -28.08 -0.03 22.23
N GLY A 134 -27.23 -0.86 22.84
CA GLY A 134 -27.56 -2.20 23.31
C GLY A 134 -26.62 -3.28 22.77
N ASP A 135 -26.98 -4.54 23.04
CA ASP A 135 -26.12 -5.69 22.80
C ASP A 135 -26.23 -6.23 21.37
N LEU A 136 -25.11 -6.71 20.83
CA LEU A 136 -25.02 -7.29 19.50
C LEU A 136 -24.93 -8.81 19.56
N LYS A 137 -25.59 -9.47 18.60
CA LYS A 137 -25.49 -10.91 18.41
C LYS A 137 -24.28 -11.23 17.53
N GLU A 138 -23.37 -12.05 18.04
CA GLU A 138 -22.20 -12.54 17.31
C GLU A 138 -22.57 -13.18 15.96
N SER A 139 -23.72 -13.86 15.88
CA SER A 139 -24.20 -14.51 14.66
C SER A 139 -24.40 -13.57 13.47
N HIS A 140 -24.57 -12.27 13.72
CA HIS A 140 -24.72 -11.25 12.68
C HIS A 140 -23.39 -10.61 12.27
N ILE A 141 -22.34 -10.81 13.06
CA ILE A 141 -21.01 -10.27 12.81
C ILE A 141 -20.35 -11.08 11.70
N HIS A 142 -19.82 -10.38 10.69
CA HIS A 142 -18.97 -10.97 9.68
C HIS A 142 -17.51 -10.88 10.12
N GLN A 143 -17.04 -9.66 10.40
CA GLN A 143 -15.66 -9.35 10.79
C GLN A 143 -15.63 -8.12 11.70
N TRP A 144 -14.52 -7.91 12.40
CA TRP A 144 -14.28 -6.71 13.20
C TRP A 144 -12.82 -6.28 13.10
N ALA A 145 -12.52 -5.00 13.32
CA ALA A 145 -11.16 -4.47 13.40
C ALA A 145 -11.06 -3.47 14.55
N TYR A 146 -9.86 -3.26 15.12
CA TYR A 146 -9.67 -2.17 16.08
C TYR A 146 -9.93 -0.83 15.40
N THR A 147 -10.59 0.08 16.13
CA THR A 147 -10.98 1.40 15.61
C THR A 147 -9.76 2.18 15.09
N ASP A 148 -8.65 2.16 15.82
CA ASP A 148 -7.42 2.87 15.42
C ASP A 148 -6.81 2.28 14.15
N ASP A 149 -6.71 0.95 14.06
CA ASP A 149 -6.17 0.25 12.88
C ASP A 149 -7.05 0.49 11.64
N PHE A 150 -8.36 0.54 11.82
CA PHE A 150 -9.31 0.87 10.76
C PHE A 150 -9.17 2.31 10.27
N TYR A 151 -9.02 3.29 11.16
CA TYR A 151 -8.79 4.67 10.74
C TYR A 151 -7.41 4.89 10.12
N ASN A 152 -6.38 4.22 10.63
CA ASN A 152 -5.05 4.21 10.03
C ASN A 152 -5.08 3.59 8.61
N LEU A 153 -5.82 2.49 8.43
CA LEU A 153 -6.07 1.89 7.11
C LEU A 153 -6.75 2.87 6.16
N LEU A 154 -7.71 3.64 6.65
CA LEU A 154 -8.39 4.64 5.84
C LEU A 154 -7.49 5.84 5.50
N ASN A 155 -6.40 6.06 6.26
CA ASN A 155 -5.47 7.18 6.15
C ASN A 155 -6.24 8.51 6.09
N LEU A 156 -7.23 8.65 6.97
CA LEU A 156 -8.04 9.86 7.04
C LEU A 156 -7.17 11.01 7.59
N PRO A 157 -7.19 12.21 6.98
CA PRO A 157 -6.60 13.39 7.59
C PRO A 157 -7.21 13.62 8.98
N GLU A 158 -6.41 14.07 9.94
CA GLU A 158 -6.90 14.38 11.29
C GLU A 158 -8.10 15.32 11.20
N PHE A 159 -9.22 14.89 11.77
CA PHE A 159 -10.41 15.72 11.83
C PHE A 159 -10.09 16.98 12.65
N PRO A 160 -10.39 18.18 12.15
CA PRO A 160 -10.31 19.37 12.98
C PRO A 160 -11.23 19.16 14.18
N LYS A 161 -10.68 19.24 15.40
CA LYS A 161 -11.42 19.01 16.64
C LYS A 161 -12.70 19.84 16.62
N ALA A 162 -13.84 19.16 16.63
CA ALA A 162 -15.14 19.81 16.66
C ALA A 162 -15.21 20.69 17.91
N ARG A 163 -15.40 22.00 17.71
CA ARG A 163 -15.77 22.90 18.81
C ARG A 163 -17.03 22.34 19.46
N SER A 164 -17.00 22.18 20.77
CA SER A 164 -18.12 21.71 21.58
C SER A 164 -19.20 22.78 21.57
N ASP A 165 -20.04 22.77 20.55
CA ASP A 165 -21.35 23.38 20.63
C ASP A 165 -22.43 22.38 20.22
N ASN A 166 -23.54 22.48 20.92
CA ASN A 166 -24.56 21.46 21.08
C ASN A 166 -25.43 21.31 19.82
N GLY A 167 -25.92 20.09 19.57
CA GLY A 167 -27.28 19.91 19.04
C GLY A 167 -27.48 19.20 17.70
N GLU A 168 -26.55 19.26 16.73
CA GLU A 168 -26.92 18.92 15.34
C GLU A 168 -25.88 18.09 14.56
N LYS A 169 -25.10 17.24 15.23
CA LYS A 169 -23.83 16.71 14.67
C LYS A 169 -23.88 15.33 13.99
N SER A 170 -24.94 14.53 14.10
CA SER A 170 -24.88 13.14 13.59
C SER A 170 -25.07 13.01 12.07
N ARG A 171 -25.84 13.92 11.45
CA ARG A 171 -26.02 13.96 9.98
C ARG A 171 -24.78 14.51 9.29
N ASP A 172 -24.22 15.57 9.84
CA ASP A 172 -23.06 16.28 9.26
C ASP A 172 -21.80 15.40 9.19
N LEU A 173 -21.63 14.51 10.17
CA LEU A 173 -20.50 13.58 10.22
C LEU A 173 -20.66 12.43 9.22
N ALA A 174 -21.88 11.90 9.06
CA ALA A 174 -22.20 10.88 8.06
C ALA A 174 -22.07 11.43 6.63
N ASP A 175 -22.53 12.65 6.39
CA ASP A 175 -22.42 13.32 5.10
C ASP A 175 -20.96 13.69 4.78
N SER A 176 -20.19 14.14 5.79
CA SER A 176 -18.75 14.39 5.64
C SER A 176 -17.97 13.11 5.35
N LEU A 177 -18.30 12.00 6.02
CA LEU A 177 -17.70 10.69 5.75
C LEU A 177 -18.04 10.21 4.34
N ALA A 178 -19.30 10.32 3.92
CA ALA A 178 -19.73 9.96 2.57
C ALA A 178 -19.01 10.79 1.50
N GLN A 179 -18.87 12.11 1.71
CA GLN A 179 -18.12 12.99 0.81
C GLN A 179 -16.63 12.61 0.76
N MET A 180 -16.02 12.24 1.88
CA MET A 180 -14.64 11.76 1.91
C MET A 180 -14.46 10.41 1.19
N PHE A 181 -15.38 9.47 1.36
CA PHE A 181 -15.34 8.20 0.63
C PHE A 181 -15.48 8.42 -0.88
N LEU A 182 -16.34 9.35 -1.31
CA LEU A 182 -16.48 9.74 -2.72
C LEU A 182 -15.20 10.41 -3.25
N LEU A 183 -14.60 11.35 -2.51
CA LEU A 183 -13.33 11.98 -2.87
C LEU A 183 -12.21 10.96 -3.03
N LYS A 184 -12.13 9.97 -2.14
CA LYS A 184 -11.13 8.90 -2.23
C LYS A 184 -11.39 7.98 -3.42
N ALA A 185 -12.63 7.58 -3.66
CA ALA A 185 -12.99 6.79 -4.84
C ALA A 185 -12.63 7.52 -6.14
N LEU A 186 -12.88 8.83 -6.22
CA LEU A 186 -12.50 9.68 -7.34
C LEU A 186 -10.98 9.81 -7.50
N LEU A 187 -10.22 9.97 -6.41
CA LEU A 187 -8.76 10.03 -6.46
C LEU A 187 -8.13 8.69 -6.89
N ILE A 188 -8.72 7.57 -6.49
CA ILE A 188 -8.30 6.23 -6.93
C ILE A 188 -8.63 6.04 -8.42
N ALA A 189 -9.82 6.45 -8.86
CA ALA A 189 -10.22 6.40 -10.26
C ALA A 189 -9.33 7.29 -11.15
N ALA A 190 -9.04 8.52 -10.72
CA ALA A 190 -8.16 9.45 -11.43
C ALA A 190 -6.71 8.91 -11.56
N LYS A 191 -6.20 8.21 -10.55
CA LYS A 191 -4.91 7.51 -10.64
C LYS A 191 -4.95 6.31 -11.59
N SER A 192 -6.11 5.70 -11.80
CA SER A 192 -6.28 4.62 -12.79
C SER A 192 -6.43 5.13 -14.24
N GLU A 193 -6.92 6.36 -14.44
CA GLU A 193 -7.11 6.94 -15.78
C GLU A 193 -5.84 7.60 -16.36
N THR A 194 -4.85 7.95 -15.54
CA THR A 194 -3.55 8.42 -16.05
C THR A 194 -2.73 7.36 -16.83
N GLY A 195 -3.27 6.15 -17.01
CA GLY A 195 -2.74 5.10 -17.89
C GLY A 195 -3.47 4.93 -19.23
N SER A 196 -4.50 5.72 -19.55
CA SER A 196 -5.23 5.60 -20.83
C SER A 196 -5.14 6.88 -21.65
N SER A 197 -4.00 7.07 -22.30
CA SER A 197 -3.94 7.89 -23.52
C SER A 197 -4.34 7.02 -24.70
N ARG A 198 -5.61 7.05 -25.11
CA ARG A 198 -6.03 6.65 -26.46
C ARG A 198 -6.92 7.73 -27.07
N SER A 199 -6.22 8.56 -27.84
CA SER A 199 -6.60 9.20 -29.12
C SER A 199 -8.05 9.01 -29.58
N PHE A 200 -8.76 10.13 -29.71
CA PHE A 200 -9.83 10.30 -30.69
C PHE A 200 -9.22 10.88 -31.97
N PHE A 201 -9.19 10.08 -33.02
CA PHE A 201 -9.36 10.51 -34.41
C PHE A 201 -10.33 9.54 -35.06
#